data_AF-A0A847NWF6-F1
#
_entry.id   AF-A0A847NWF6-F1
#
_cell.length_a   1.000
_cell.length_b   1.000
_cell.length_c   1.000
_cell.angle_alpha   90.00
_cell.angle_beta   90.00
_cell.angle_gamma   90.00
#
_symmetry.space_group_name_H-M   'P 1'
#
loop_
_entity.id
_entity.type
_entity.pdbx_description
1 polymer ?
#
loop_
_entity_poly.entity_id
_entity_poly.type
_entity_poly.pdbx_seq_one_letter_code
_entity_poly.pdbx_strand_id
1 'polypeptide(L)'
;MDRCICFCMLLLAGVTLNAQTPINVRGTVTNQKGEPVQDAIVTLVKQELKDTTGEDGKFSFIKDTVAVISPIIPQSERVTFKRGVLEFRATGTSTANIEFFDLNGSLLKKVSIKNTTPGIHRLNIEDYFHSVNMMVIRASIGQYKTTFQYMPLQKGKYALSQSLHHNKSTDKAIAVTIATDIDSIKVKADGYQEKAVIISTYDTLVDITLDTIADEEICEGCGKTDYPKSGKYTIDVEGQSREYILKIP
;
A
#
# COMPACT_ATOMS: atom_id res chain seq x y z
N MET A 1 -29.77 -5.31 62.75
CA MET A 1 -30.49 -4.73 61.60
C MET A 1 -30.16 -3.25 61.58
N ASP A 2 -29.56 -2.61 60.59
CA ASP A 2 -28.88 -3.05 59.37
C ASP A 2 -28.04 -1.85 58.90
N ARG A 3 -26.74 -2.10 58.68
CA ARG A 3 -25.97 -1.69 57.50
C ARG A 3 -25.94 -0.19 57.16
N CYS A 4 -25.02 0.53 57.80
CA CYS A 4 -24.43 1.74 57.25
C CYS A 4 -23.24 1.33 56.36
N ILE A 5 -23.50 1.08 55.06
CA ILE A 5 -22.46 0.70 54.10
C ILE A 5 -21.88 1.97 53.48
N CYS A 6 -20.61 2.22 53.84
CA CYS A 6 -19.73 3.24 53.31
C CYS A 6 -19.80 3.35 51.79
N PHE A 7 -20.13 4.56 51.34
CA PHE A 7 -20.09 5.03 49.96
C PHE A 7 -18.61 5.28 49.54
N CYS A 8 -17.87 4.24 49.18
CA CYS A 8 -16.57 4.39 48.51
C CYS A 8 -16.78 4.44 46.99
N MET A 9 -17.00 5.64 46.47
CA MET A 9 -16.92 5.94 45.04
C MET A 9 -15.46 5.75 44.57
N LEU A 10 -15.14 4.55 44.09
CA LEU A 10 -13.88 4.25 43.40
C LEU A 10 -13.95 4.83 41.98
N LEU A 11 -13.37 6.02 41.82
CA LEU A 11 -13.15 6.70 40.55
C LEU A 11 -12.05 5.93 39.77
N LEU A 12 -12.44 4.91 39.00
CA LEU A 12 -11.52 4.27 38.04
C LEU A 12 -11.31 5.20 36.83
N ALA A 13 -10.31 6.06 36.93
CA ALA A 13 -9.71 6.70 35.75
C ALA A 13 -8.90 5.63 34.99
N GLY A 14 -9.52 4.99 34.00
CA GLY A 14 -8.84 4.11 33.06
C GLY A 14 -7.92 4.93 32.16
N VAL A 15 -6.63 4.96 32.48
CA VAL A 15 -5.61 5.52 31.59
C VAL A 15 -5.35 4.49 30.49
N THR A 16 -5.98 4.65 29.33
CA THR A 16 -5.66 3.85 28.15
C THR A 16 -4.33 4.33 27.58
N LEU A 17 -3.24 3.64 27.93
CA LEU A 17 -1.96 3.80 27.26
C LEU A 17 -2.10 3.24 25.83
N ASN A 18 -2.42 4.11 24.86
CA ASN A 18 -2.26 3.77 23.46
C ASN A 18 -0.77 3.66 23.17
N ALA A 19 -0.25 2.43 23.12
CA ALA A 19 1.12 2.17 22.70
C ALA A 19 1.28 2.63 21.24
N GLN A 20 1.95 3.75 21.04
CA GLN A 20 2.35 4.19 19.71
C GLN A 20 3.46 3.26 19.23
N THR A 21 3.42 2.84 17.96
CA THR A 21 4.52 2.08 17.39
C THR A 21 5.74 2.99 17.32
N PRO A 22 6.84 2.67 18.03
CA PRO A 22 8.05 3.45 17.96
C PRO A 22 8.54 3.50 16.50
N ILE A 23 9.04 4.65 16.08
CA ILE A 23 9.65 4.77 14.75
C ILE A 23 11.14 4.46 14.92
N ASN A 24 11.56 3.40 14.26
CA ASN A 24 12.92 2.90 14.19
C ASN A 24 13.20 2.41 12.75
N VAL A 25 13.31 3.35 11.82
CA VAL A 25 13.62 3.05 10.42
C VAL A 25 15.06 3.46 10.16
N ARG A 26 15.90 2.53 9.73
CA ARG A 26 17.33 2.78 9.46
C ARG A 26 17.72 2.18 8.13
N GLY A 27 18.84 2.61 7.57
CA GLY A 27 19.28 2.06 6.31
C GLY A 27 20.54 2.69 5.76
N THR A 28 20.91 2.24 4.57
CA THR A 28 22.05 2.76 3.81
C THR A 28 21.60 3.13 2.41
N VAL A 29 22.12 4.24 1.90
CA VAL A 29 21.98 4.64 0.50
C VAL A 29 23.28 4.37 -0.23
N THR A 30 23.24 3.59 -1.30
CA THR A 30 24.40 3.26 -2.13
C THR A 30 24.14 3.59 -3.59
N ASN A 31 25.19 3.68 -4.41
CA ASN A 31 25.08 3.73 -5.86
C ASN A 31 25.08 2.30 -6.48
N GLN A 32 24.96 2.21 -7.81
CA GLN A 32 25.02 0.94 -8.54
C GLN A 32 26.34 0.16 -8.38
N LYS A 33 27.43 0.82 -7.98
CA LYS A 33 28.74 0.20 -7.69
C LYS A 33 28.84 -0.31 -6.25
N GLY A 34 27.82 -0.07 -5.43
CA GLY A 34 27.81 -0.41 -4.01
C GLY A 34 28.55 0.60 -3.13
N GLU A 35 28.95 1.76 -3.66
CA GLU A 35 29.60 2.82 -2.90
C GLU A 35 28.55 3.64 -2.14
N PRO A 36 28.83 4.10 -0.91
CA PRO A 36 27.90 4.91 -0.14
C PRO A 36 27.64 6.26 -0.81
N VAL A 37 26.40 6.74 -0.77
CA VAL A 37 26.03 8.07 -1.26
C VAL A 37 25.92 9.01 -0.06
N GLN A 38 26.88 9.92 0.06
CA GLN A 38 26.88 10.99 1.06
C GLN A 38 25.90 12.11 0.69
N ASP A 39 25.39 12.82 1.69
CA ASP A 39 24.54 14.01 1.55
C ASP A 39 23.21 13.76 0.81
N ALA A 40 22.77 12.50 0.73
CA ALA A 40 21.46 12.15 0.22
C ALA A 40 20.38 12.56 1.22
N ILE A 41 19.41 13.34 0.76
CA ILE A 41 18.23 13.71 1.53
C ILE A 41 17.26 12.53 1.52
N VAL A 42 17.02 11.95 2.69
CA VAL A 42 16.07 10.86 2.91
C VAL A 42 14.86 11.41 3.64
N THR A 43 13.67 11.17 3.10
CA THR A 43 12.40 11.65 3.68
C THR A 43 11.45 10.48 3.89
N LEU A 44 10.98 10.32 5.12
CA LEU A 44 9.85 9.44 5.43
C LEU A 44 8.55 10.22 5.21
N VAL A 45 7.89 9.98 4.08
CA VAL A 45 6.94 10.92 3.47
C VAL A 45 5.74 11.22 4.36
N LYS A 46 5.03 10.22 4.89
CA LYS A 46 3.83 10.48 5.71
C LYS A 46 4.14 10.97 7.11
N GLN A 47 5.31 10.62 7.64
CA GLN A 47 5.74 11.09 8.97
C GLN A 47 6.40 12.47 8.91
N GLU A 48 6.64 12.99 7.69
CA GLU A 48 7.33 14.26 7.43
C GLU A 48 8.70 14.35 8.11
N LEU A 49 9.34 13.20 8.34
CA LEU A 49 10.68 13.13 8.91
C LEU A 49 11.71 13.19 7.79
N LYS A 50 12.79 13.92 8.03
CA LYS A 50 13.89 14.10 7.08
C LYS A 50 15.21 13.85 7.77
N ASP A 51 16.10 13.15 7.08
CA ASP A 51 17.47 12.90 7.48
C ASP A 51 18.39 13.10 6.26
N THR A 52 19.69 13.22 6.50
CA THR A 52 20.71 13.35 5.45
C THR A 52 21.78 12.29 5.68
N THR A 53 22.14 11.54 4.64
CA THR A 53 23.13 10.47 4.78
C THR A 53 24.53 10.98 5.09
N GLY A 54 25.24 10.28 5.97
CA GLY A 54 26.65 10.54 6.26
C GLY A 54 27.62 9.99 5.21
N GLU A 55 28.92 10.08 5.46
CA GLU A 55 29.99 9.52 4.59
C GLU A 55 29.86 8.01 4.38
N ASP A 56 29.25 7.30 5.32
CA ASP A 56 28.98 5.86 5.23
C ASP A 56 27.65 5.54 4.54
N GLY A 57 26.95 6.54 4.01
CA GLY A 57 25.68 6.42 3.33
C GLY A 57 24.51 6.11 4.26
N LYS A 58 24.69 6.10 5.59
CA LYS A 58 23.63 5.69 6.52
C LYS A 58 22.65 6.82 6.83
N PHE A 59 21.39 6.44 7.06
CA PHE A 59 20.33 7.30 7.57
C PHE A 59 19.55 6.60 8.70
N SER A 60 18.87 7.37 9.55
CA SER A 60 18.12 6.85 10.68
C SER A 60 16.97 7.78 11.13
N PHE A 61 15.75 7.26 11.08
CA PHE A 61 14.58 7.84 11.73
C PHE A 61 14.31 7.12 13.05
N ILE A 62 14.69 7.77 14.16
CA ILE A 62 14.37 7.29 15.51
C ILE A 62 13.46 8.31 16.17
N LYS A 63 12.25 7.87 16.56
CA LYS A 63 11.31 8.66 17.33
C LYS A 63 10.73 7.81 18.45
N ASP A 64 11.23 8.04 19.65
CA ASP A 64 10.67 7.52 20.90
C ASP A 64 9.56 8.48 21.35
N THR A 65 8.29 8.19 21.08
CA THR A 65 7.21 9.09 21.52
C THR A 65 6.72 8.76 22.94
N VAL A 66 6.98 9.69 23.87
CA VAL A 66 5.99 10.09 24.88
C VAL A 66 5.41 11.44 24.45
N ALA A 67 4.41 11.40 23.56
CA ALA A 67 3.59 12.56 23.23
C ALA A 67 2.18 12.06 22.94
N VAL A 68 1.17 12.76 23.46
CA VAL A 68 -0.25 12.44 23.27
C VAL A 68 -0.60 12.60 21.79
N ILE A 69 -0.69 11.50 21.04
CA ILE A 69 -1.14 11.50 19.65
C ILE A 69 -2.67 11.54 19.64
N SER A 70 -3.23 12.51 18.93
CA SER A 70 -4.65 12.50 18.54
C SER A 70 -4.95 11.21 17.77
N PRO A 71 -6.02 10.48 18.10
CA PRO A 71 -6.31 9.19 17.46
C PRO A 71 -6.33 9.32 15.94
N ILE A 72 -5.71 8.36 15.25
CA ILE A 72 -5.74 8.26 13.78
C ILE A 72 -7.18 7.96 13.38
N ILE A 73 -7.96 9.03 13.14
CA ILE A 73 -9.32 8.94 12.65
C ILE A 73 -9.23 8.73 11.15
N PRO A 74 -9.77 7.63 10.60
CA PRO A 74 -9.85 7.42 9.17
C PRO A 74 -10.56 8.61 8.50
N GLN A 75 -10.04 9.07 7.36
CA GLN A 75 -10.61 10.21 6.63
C GLN A 75 -11.77 9.83 5.70
N SER A 76 -11.98 8.54 5.45
CA SER A 76 -13.11 8.01 4.68
C SER A 76 -13.57 6.65 5.19
N GLU A 77 -14.88 6.39 5.08
CA GLU A 77 -15.42 5.06 5.34
C GLU A 77 -15.00 4.13 4.19
N ARG A 78 -14.41 2.99 4.55
CA ARG A 78 -13.98 2.00 3.55
C ARG A 78 -14.10 0.62 4.13
N VAL A 79 -14.45 -0.33 3.26
CA VAL A 79 -14.36 -1.75 3.58
C VAL A 79 -13.47 -2.42 2.56
N THR A 80 -12.48 -3.17 3.04
CA THR A 80 -11.56 -3.93 2.20
C THR A 80 -11.45 -5.36 2.68
N PHE A 81 -11.13 -6.26 1.77
CA PHE A 81 -10.92 -7.67 2.08
C PHE A 81 -9.51 -8.06 1.68
N LYS A 82 -8.70 -8.50 2.64
CA LYS A 82 -7.32 -8.92 2.42
C LYS A 82 -7.01 -10.13 3.28
N ARG A 83 -6.50 -11.19 2.65
CA ARG A 83 -5.98 -12.40 3.34
C ARG A 83 -7.00 -13.01 4.32
N GLY A 84 -8.25 -13.16 3.89
CA GLY A 84 -9.31 -13.72 4.76
C GLY A 84 -9.80 -12.75 5.85
N VAL A 85 -9.29 -11.52 5.89
CA VAL A 85 -9.68 -10.51 6.87
C VAL A 85 -10.45 -9.39 6.18
N LEU A 86 -11.64 -9.13 6.69
CA LEU A 86 -12.47 -7.99 6.34
C LEU A 86 -12.06 -6.81 7.25
N GLU A 87 -11.50 -5.77 6.65
CA GLU A 87 -11.07 -4.55 7.32
C GLU A 87 -12.06 -3.41 7.04
N PHE A 88 -12.55 -2.76 8.09
CA PHE A 88 -13.45 -1.62 8.04
C PHE A 88 -12.76 -0.39 8.59
N ARG A 89 -12.93 0.73 7.92
CA ARG A 89 -12.50 2.04 8.39
C ARG A 89 -13.74 2.83 8.74
N ALA A 90 -13.88 3.17 10.02
CA ALA A 90 -14.96 3.98 10.54
C ALA A 90 -14.43 5.40 10.80
N THR A 91 -15.05 6.42 10.23
CA THR A 91 -14.68 7.83 10.48
C THR A 91 -15.44 8.43 11.67
N GLY A 92 -16.58 7.83 12.02
CA GLY A 92 -17.48 8.23 13.09
C GLY A 92 -18.12 7.02 13.76
N THR A 93 -18.91 7.26 14.81
CA THR A 93 -19.69 6.19 15.44
C THR A 93 -20.77 5.70 14.48
N SER A 94 -20.63 4.46 14.01
CA SER A 94 -21.60 3.85 13.10
C SER A 94 -21.83 2.38 13.43
N THR A 95 -22.81 1.76 12.77
CA THR A 95 -23.03 0.31 12.87
C THR A 95 -22.44 -0.37 11.65
N ALA A 96 -21.55 -1.34 11.88
CA ALA A 96 -21.05 -2.20 10.82
C ALA A 96 -21.89 -3.49 10.76
N ASN A 97 -22.43 -3.81 9.59
CA ASN A 97 -23.14 -5.08 9.36
C ASN A 97 -22.42 -5.89 8.29
N ILE A 98 -22.14 -7.14 8.63
CA ILE A 98 -21.54 -8.14 7.76
C ILE A 98 -22.51 -9.28 7.63
N GLU A 99 -22.88 -9.60 6.41
CA GLU A 99 -23.80 -10.67 6.08
C GLU A 99 -23.12 -11.62 5.11
N PHE A 100 -23.18 -12.90 5.43
CA PHE A 100 -22.57 -13.98 4.67
C PHE A 100 -23.68 -14.78 4.02
N PHE A 101 -23.58 -14.99 2.71
CA PHE A 101 -24.57 -15.71 1.93
C PHE A 101 -23.92 -16.88 1.18
N ASP A 102 -24.66 -17.96 0.99
CA ASP A 102 -24.28 -18.99 0.03
C ASP A 102 -24.51 -18.52 -1.42
N LEU A 103 -24.17 -19.36 -2.40
CA LEU A 103 -24.39 -19.06 -3.82
C LEU A 103 -25.86 -19.06 -4.25
N ASN A 104 -26.76 -19.65 -3.44
CA ASN A 104 -28.20 -19.60 -3.67
C ASN A 104 -28.83 -18.31 -3.11
N GLY A 105 -28.03 -17.46 -2.46
CA GLY A 105 -28.49 -16.23 -1.80
C GLY A 105 -29.07 -16.46 -0.40
N SER A 106 -28.92 -17.65 0.18
CA SER A 106 -29.37 -17.94 1.54
C SER A 106 -28.41 -17.30 2.54
N LEU A 107 -28.95 -16.60 3.54
CA LEU A 107 -28.16 -16.00 4.62
C LEU A 107 -27.57 -17.11 5.51
N LEU A 108 -26.25 -17.22 5.53
CA LEU A 108 -25.49 -18.14 6.39
C LEU A 108 -25.27 -17.54 7.78
N LYS A 109 -24.85 -16.28 7.85
CA LYS A 109 -24.53 -15.60 9.11
C LYS A 109 -24.67 -14.10 8.96
N LYS A 110 -25.04 -13.44 10.06
CA LYS A 110 -25.00 -11.99 10.20
C LYS A 110 -24.21 -11.61 11.44
N VAL A 111 -23.27 -10.69 11.27
CA VAL A 111 -22.49 -10.07 12.34
C VAL A 111 -22.81 -8.58 12.32
N SER A 112 -23.20 -8.04 13.48
CA SER A 112 -23.52 -6.63 13.63
C SER A 112 -22.68 -6.06 14.76
N ILE A 113 -21.78 -5.15 14.43
CA ILE A 113 -20.94 -4.43 15.37
C ILE A 113 -21.61 -3.07 15.55
N LYS A 114 -22.24 -2.87 16.70
CA LYS A 114 -22.93 -1.62 17.04
C LYS A 114 -21.95 -0.65 17.68
N ASN A 115 -22.21 0.65 17.48
CA ASN A 115 -21.42 1.74 18.07
C ASN A 115 -19.91 1.61 17.79
N THR A 116 -19.57 1.19 16.57
CA THR A 116 -18.20 1.09 16.09
C THR A 116 -17.54 2.44 16.23
N THR A 117 -16.53 2.55 17.09
CA THR A 117 -15.80 3.79 17.30
C THR A 117 -14.99 4.14 16.05
N PRO A 118 -14.66 5.42 15.83
CA PRO A 118 -13.72 5.80 14.77
C PRO A 118 -12.42 4.97 14.86
N GLY A 119 -11.92 4.51 13.72
CA GLY A 119 -10.73 3.67 13.66
C GLY A 119 -10.81 2.53 12.65
N ILE A 120 -9.83 1.64 12.72
CA ILE A 120 -9.71 0.46 11.87
C ILE A 120 -10.20 -0.76 12.66
N HIS A 121 -11.16 -1.48 12.09
CA HIS A 121 -11.75 -2.70 12.66
C HIS A 121 -11.46 -3.88 11.73
N ARG A 122 -11.22 -5.05 12.31
CA ARG A 122 -10.89 -6.25 11.56
C ARG A 122 -11.77 -7.41 11.98
N LEU A 123 -12.22 -8.18 11.00
CA LEU A 123 -12.98 -9.40 11.20
C LEU A 123 -12.35 -10.49 10.35
N ASN A 124 -11.81 -11.52 11.00
CA ASN A 124 -11.29 -12.70 10.31
C ASN A 124 -12.46 -13.63 9.95
N ILE A 125 -12.56 -14.03 8.68
CA ILE A 125 -13.65 -14.90 8.22
C ILE A 125 -13.48 -16.32 8.77
N GLU A 126 -12.25 -16.77 8.98
CA GLU A 126 -11.96 -18.12 9.47
C GLU A 126 -12.52 -18.37 10.87
N ASP A 127 -12.69 -17.31 11.67
CA ASP A 127 -13.31 -17.37 13.01
C ASP A 127 -14.80 -17.79 12.95
N TYR A 128 -15.44 -17.64 11.78
CA TYR A 128 -16.85 -17.98 11.57
C TYR A 128 -17.03 -19.21 10.69
N PHE A 129 -16.08 -19.47 9.80
CA PHE A 129 -16.21 -20.49 8.77
C PHE A 129 -14.89 -21.21 8.55
N HIS A 130 -14.80 -22.44 9.04
CA HIS A 130 -13.58 -23.26 8.98
C HIS A 130 -13.45 -24.07 7.66
N SER A 131 -14.54 -24.29 6.92
CA SER A 131 -14.57 -25.18 5.75
C SER A 131 -15.76 -24.89 4.83
N VAL A 132 -15.77 -23.72 4.21
CA VAL A 132 -16.89 -23.26 3.38
C VAL A 132 -16.53 -23.29 1.91
N ASN A 133 -17.51 -23.67 1.09
CA ASN A 133 -17.50 -23.41 -0.35
C ASN A 133 -17.63 -21.90 -0.61
N MET A 134 -17.48 -21.49 -1.86
CA MET A 134 -17.61 -20.09 -2.29
C MET A 134 -18.83 -19.40 -1.67
N MET A 135 -18.65 -18.16 -1.20
CA MET A 135 -19.68 -17.36 -0.54
C MET A 135 -19.72 -15.93 -1.06
N VAL A 136 -20.83 -15.25 -0.80
CA VAL A 136 -20.99 -13.82 -1.01
C VAL A 136 -21.00 -13.11 0.33
N ILE A 137 -20.12 -12.13 0.52
CA ILE A 137 -20.01 -11.33 1.73
C ILE A 137 -20.52 -9.93 1.43
N ARG A 138 -21.63 -9.53 2.06
CA ARG A 138 -22.13 -8.16 2.02
C ARG A 138 -21.69 -7.43 3.28
N ALA A 139 -20.89 -6.40 3.12
CA ALA A 139 -20.37 -5.60 4.21
C ALA A 139 -20.87 -4.15 4.09
N SER A 140 -21.31 -3.60 5.22
CA SER A 140 -21.76 -2.22 5.30
C SER A 140 -21.28 -1.55 6.58
N ILE A 141 -20.90 -0.29 6.46
CA ILE A 141 -20.57 0.60 7.57
C ILE A 141 -21.04 2.01 7.21
N GLY A 142 -21.84 2.63 8.08
CA GLY A 142 -22.46 3.92 7.78
C GLY A 142 -23.28 3.86 6.48
N GLN A 143 -22.91 4.69 5.50
CA GLN A 143 -23.55 4.72 4.17
C GLN A 143 -22.84 3.81 3.16
N TYR A 144 -21.64 3.34 3.48
CA TYR A 144 -20.83 2.52 2.59
C TYR A 144 -21.32 1.08 2.58
N LYS A 145 -21.51 0.53 1.38
CA LYS A 145 -21.88 -0.88 1.18
C LYS A 145 -21.02 -1.48 0.07
N THR A 146 -20.50 -2.67 0.31
CA THR A 146 -19.74 -3.41 -0.69
C THR A 146 -20.06 -4.89 -0.60
N THR A 147 -19.90 -5.56 -1.74
CA THR A 147 -20.11 -7.00 -1.83
C THR A 147 -18.83 -7.65 -2.35
N PHE A 148 -18.42 -8.73 -1.70
CA PHE A 148 -17.28 -9.54 -2.07
C PHE A 148 -17.74 -10.94 -2.41
N GLN A 149 -17.17 -11.53 -3.45
CA GLN A 149 -17.24 -12.97 -3.69
C GLN A 149 -15.96 -13.57 -3.13
N TYR A 150 -16.09 -14.46 -2.15
CA TYR A 150 -14.98 -15.09 -1.45
C TYR A 150 -14.97 -16.58 -1.73
N MET A 151 -13.86 -17.08 -2.26
CA MET A 151 -13.61 -18.50 -2.45
C MET A 151 -12.33 -18.87 -1.69
N PRO A 152 -12.42 -19.55 -0.53
CA PRO A 152 -11.24 -20.10 0.12
C PRO A 152 -10.66 -21.22 -0.74
N LEU A 153 -9.35 -21.18 -0.96
CA LEU A 153 -8.59 -22.22 -1.64
C LEU A 153 -7.72 -22.95 -0.61
N GLN A 154 -7.30 -24.17 -0.94
CA GLN A 154 -6.43 -24.94 -0.04
C GLN A 154 -5.10 -24.19 0.24
N LYS A 155 -4.56 -24.37 1.46
CA LYS A 155 -3.31 -23.75 1.95
C LYS A 155 -3.39 -22.21 2.12
N GLY A 156 -4.52 -21.67 2.58
CA GLY A 156 -4.67 -20.25 2.90
C GLY A 156 -4.68 -19.31 1.69
N LYS A 157 -4.79 -19.87 0.47
CA LYS A 157 -4.99 -19.10 -0.76
C LYS A 157 -6.46 -18.74 -0.89
N TYR A 158 -6.80 -17.70 -1.64
CA TYR A 158 -8.19 -17.32 -1.88
C TYR A 158 -8.34 -16.61 -3.23
N ALA A 159 -9.54 -16.69 -3.81
CA ALA A 159 -9.94 -15.83 -4.93
C ALA A 159 -10.96 -14.80 -4.43
N LEU A 160 -10.81 -13.55 -4.89
CA LEU A 160 -11.65 -12.42 -4.48
C LEU A 160 -12.09 -11.63 -5.70
N SER A 161 -13.40 -11.41 -5.82
CA SER A 161 -13.97 -10.41 -6.72
C SER A 161 -14.75 -9.39 -5.91
N GLN A 162 -14.57 -8.10 -6.18
CA GLN A 162 -15.19 -7.00 -5.45
C GLN A 162 -16.07 -6.19 -6.40
N SER A 163 -17.33 -5.98 -6.02
CA SER A 163 -18.19 -4.97 -6.65
C SER A 163 -18.40 -3.79 -5.68
N LEU A 164 -18.13 -2.60 -6.20
CA LEU A 164 -18.37 -1.34 -5.51
C LEU A 164 -19.65 -0.73 -6.05
N HIS A 165 -20.61 -0.46 -5.17
CA HIS A 165 -21.80 0.30 -5.55
C HIS A 165 -21.70 1.70 -4.96
N HIS A 166 -21.13 2.63 -5.74
CA HIS A 166 -21.13 4.04 -5.38
C HIS A 166 -22.24 4.73 -6.17
N ASN A 167 -23.28 5.21 -5.47
CA ASN A 167 -24.22 6.15 -6.07
C ASN A 167 -23.51 7.51 -6.23
N LYS A 168 -22.98 7.79 -7.43
CA LYS A 168 -23.03 9.09 -8.14
C LYS A 168 -22.08 9.14 -9.34
N SER A 169 -22.67 9.52 -10.48
CA SER A 169 -22.13 10.31 -11.60
C SER A 169 -20.94 9.76 -12.41
N THR A 170 -21.23 9.59 -13.70
CA THR A 170 -20.36 9.50 -14.87
C THR A 170 -19.01 10.19 -14.70
N ASP A 171 -17.90 9.43 -14.74
CA ASP A 171 -16.86 9.56 -15.77
C ASP A 171 -15.76 8.50 -15.64
N LYS A 172 -15.07 8.33 -16.77
CA LYS A 172 -14.16 7.26 -17.21
C LYS A 172 -13.16 6.69 -16.18
N ALA A 173 -12.93 5.39 -16.36
CA ALA A 173 -11.96 4.54 -15.70
C ALA A 173 -10.50 5.01 -15.80
N ILE A 174 -9.74 4.91 -14.70
CA ILE A 174 -8.42 4.24 -14.60
C ILE A 174 -8.33 3.56 -13.23
N ALA A 175 -7.63 2.43 -13.21
CA ALA A 175 -7.64 1.38 -12.22
C ALA A 175 -6.78 1.62 -10.95
N VAL A 176 -7.09 0.81 -9.92
CA VAL A 176 -6.26 0.36 -8.78
C VAL A 176 -5.78 1.44 -7.78
N THR A 177 -6.61 1.72 -6.77
CA THR A 177 -6.17 2.37 -5.51
C THR A 177 -5.89 1.31 -4.44
N ILE A 178 -4.71 0.68 -4.49
CA ILE A 178 -4.20 -0.16 -3.40
C ILE A 178 -3.77 0.76 -2.25
N ALA A 179 -4.44 0.60 -1.11
CA ALA A 179 -4.02 0.91 0.26
C ALA A 179 -3.43 2.30 0.59
N THR A 180 -4.24 3.16 1.20
CA THR A 180 -3.87 4.48 1.73
C THR A 180 -3.03 4.47 3.03
N ASP A 181 -2.58 3.31 3.53
CA ASP A 181 -1.81 3.22 4.79
C ASP A 181 -0.35 2.82 4.59
N ILE A 182 0.12 2.62 3.36
CA ILE A 182 1.54 2.31 3.13
C ILE A 182 2.33 3.61 3.02
N ASP A 183 3.36 3.78 3.85
CA ASP A 183 4.28 4.93 3.83
C ASP A 183 5.41 4.67 2.83
N SER A 184 6.16 5.71 2.47
CA SER A 184 7.31 5.59 1.60
C SER A 184 8.50 6.40 2.09
N ILE A 185 9.69 5.87 1.82
CA ILE A 185 10.96 6.57 1.94
C ILE A 185 11.29 7.13 0.57
N LYS A 186 11.48 8.44 0.47
CA LYS A 186 11.91 9.13 -0.74
C LYS A 186 13.35 9.60 -0.54
N VAL A 187 14.22 9.29 -1.49
CA VAL A 187 15.65 9.64 -1.45
C VAL A 187 15.99 10.51 -2.64
N LYS A 188 16.67 11.62 -2.38
CA LYS A 188 17.18 12.55 -3.39
C LYS A 188 18.65 12.88 -3.08
N ALA A 189 19.52 12.76 -4.07
CA ALA A 189 20.92 13.15 -4.00
C ALA A 189 21.34 13.81 -5.32
N ASP A 190 22.31 14.72 -5.28
CA ASP A 190 22.80 15.40 -6.48
C ASP A 190 23.57 14.40 -7.37
N GLY A 191 23.31 14.44 -8.68
CA GLY A 191 23.87 13.47 -9.62
C GLY A 191 23.16 12.11 -9.66
N TYR A 192 22.06 11.93 -8.91
CA TYR A 192 21.30 10.67 -8.85
C TYR A 192 19.81 10.86 -9.17
N GLN A 193 19.20 9.84 -9.77
CA GLN A 193 17.76 9.79 -9.97
C GLN A 193 17.03 9.65 -8.64
N GLU A 194 15.98 10.43 -8.45
CA GLU A 194 15.15 10.34 -7.25
C GLU A 194 14.48 8.97 -7.17
N LYS A 195 14.49 8.35 -5.98
CA LYS A 195 13.91 7.02 -5.76
C LYS A 195 12.94 7.03 -4.59
N ALA A 196 11.83 6.32 -4.75
CA ALA A 196 10.85 6.10 -3.69
C ALA A 196 10.70 4.60 -3.40
N VAL A 197 10.79 4.23 -2.13
CA VAL A 197 10.67 2.85 -1.65
C VAL A 197 9.52 2.79 -0.66
N ILE A 198 8.63 1.81 -0.84
CA ILE A 198 7.46 1.62 0.00
C ILE A 198 7.86 0.83 1.25
N ILE A 199 7.43 1.26 2.44
CA ILE A 199 7.65 0.54 3.69
C ILE A 199 6.33 0.13 4.34
N SER A 200 6.28 -1.10 4.85
CA SER A 200 5.08 -1.66 5.51
C SER A 200 5.10 -1.55 7.03
N THR A 201 6.25 -1.24 7.65
CA THR A 201 6.44 -1.12 9.11
C THR A 201 7.37 0.05 9.42
N TYR A 202 7.25 0.60 10.64
CA TYR A 202 8.14 1.67 11.15
C TYR A 202 9.31 1.13 11.98
N ASP A 203 9.48 -0.18 12.06
CA ASP A 203 10.64 -0.84 12.65
C ASP A 203 11.23 -1.74 11.57
N THR A 204 12.21 -1.21 10.83
CA THR A 204 12.79 -1.90 9.66
C THR A 204 14.15 -1.32 9.27
N LEU A 205 14.97 -2.17 8.65
CA LEU A 205 16.19 -1.79 7.95
C LEU A 205 15.91 -1.76 6.44
N VAL A 206 16.31 -0.68 5.74
CA VAL A 206 16.05 -0.50 4.30
C VAL A 206 17.30 0.00 3.59
N ASP A 207 17.86 -0.84 2.71
CA ASP A 207 18.96 -0.43 1.84
C ASP A 207 18.41 0.05 0.49
N ILE A 208 18.90 1.20 0.04
CA ILE A 208 18.40 1.91 -1.15
C ILE A 208 19.54 2.16 -2.12
N THR A 209 19.50 1.52 -3.28
CA THR A 209 20.45 1.78 -4.37
C THR A 209 19.90 2.87 -5.29
N LEU A 210 20.66 3.94 -5.51
CA LEU A 210 20.36 5.01 -6.45
C LEU A 210 21.04 4.77 -7.81
N ASP A 211 20.32 5.15 -8.85
CA ASP A 211 20.84 5.18 -10.22
C ASP A 211 21.42 6.57 -10.45
N THR A 212 22.61 6.65 -11.05
CA THR A 212 23.15 7.95 -11.48
C THR A 212 22.21 8.57 -12.51
N ILE A 213 22.04 9.89 -12.46
CA ILE A 213 21.48 10.61 -13.61
C ILE A 213 22.49 10.32 -14.72
N ALA A 214 22.09 9.53 -15.71
CA ALA A 214 22.87 9.46 -16.90
C ALA A 214 22.94 10.90 -17.39
N ASP A 215 24.14 11.50 -17.36
CA ASP A 215 24.47 12.40 -18.45
C ASP A 215 24.05 11.63 -19.69
N GLU A 216 23.27 12.24 -20.57
CA GLU A 216 23.14 11.70 -21.91
C GLU A 216 24.57 11.62 -22.46
N GLU A 217 25.29 10.51 -22.19
CA GLU A 217 26.18 9.90 -23.13
C GLU A 217 25.25 9.57 -24.29
N ILE A 218 25.02 10.60 -25.11
CA ILE A 218 24.82 10.46 -26.52
C ILE A 218 25.81 9.38 -26.89
N CYS A 219 25.32 8.18 -27.17
CA CYS A 219 26.12 7.17 -27.79
C CYS A 219 26.64 7.80 -29.08
N GLU A 220 27.83 8.38 -29.04
CA GLU A 220 28.62 8.76 -30.21
C GLU A 220 28.99 7.51 -31.05
N GLY A 221 28.49 6.33 -30.66
CA GLY A 221 28.67 5.04 -31.30
C GLY A 221 27.50 4.53 -32.14
N CYS A 222 26.55 5.35 -32.59
CA CYS A 222 25.76 5.09 -33.83
C CYS A 222 24.94 6.33 -34.22
N GLY A 223 25.57 7.51 -34.38
CA GLY A 223 24.95 8.75 -34.87
C GLY A 223 24.38 8.66 -36.29
N LYS A 224 23.47 7.72 -36.55
CA LYS A 224 22.68 7.60 -37.75
C LYS A 224 21.22 7.75 -37.35
N THR A 225 20.68 8.93 -37.62
CA THR A 225 19.24 9.18 -37.71
C THR A 225 18.61 8.50 -38.94
N ASP A 226 19.40 7.74 -39.70
CA ASP A 226 18.95 6.95 -40.83
C ASP A 226 18.38 5.62 -40.35
N TYR A 227 17.13 5.69 -39.87
CA TYR A 227 16.30 4.51 -39.84
C TYR A 227 16.18 3.97 -41.28
N PRO A 228 16.44 2.67 -41.51
CA PRO A 228 16.20 2.10 -42.82
C PRO A 228 14.73 2.35 -43.19
N LYS A 229 14.49 2.76 -44.43
CA LYS A 229 13.14 3.01 -44.95
C LYS A 229 12.79 1.88 -45.91
N SER A 230 11.51 1.62 -46.10
CA SER A 230 11.08 0.73 -47.19
C SER A 230 11.50 1.35 -48.53
N GLY A 231 12.13 0.59 -49.41
CA GLY A 231 12.69 1.13 -50.65
C GLY A 231 13.52 0.14 -51.45
N LYS A 232 13.94 0.56 -52.65
CA LYS A 232 14.93 -0.15 -53.47
C LYS A 232 16.33 0.30 -53.07
N TYR A 233 17.21 -0.67 -52.89
CA TYR A 233 18.59 -0.47 -52.47
C TYR A 233 19.51 -1.33 -53.35
N THR A 234 20.75 -0.90 -53.47
CA THR A 234 21.78 -1.63 -54.22
C THR A 234 22.86 -2.09 -53.25
N ILE A 235 23.33 -3.32 -53.41
CA ILE A 235 24.48 -3.85 -52.70
C ILE A 235 25.48 -4.41 -53.71
N ASP A 236 26.75 -4.06 -53.52
CA ASP A 236 27.84 -4.65 -54.27
C ASP A 236 28.37 -5.88 -53.54
N VAL A 237 28.35 -7.03 -54.22
CA VAL A 237 28.92 -8.28 -53.70
C VAL A 237 29.84 -8.83 -54.77
N GLU A 238 31.13 -9.01 -54.43
CA GLU A 238 32.16 -9.55 -55.33
C GLU A 238 32.29 -8.79 -56.66
N GLY A 239 32.13 -7.46 -56.63
CA GLY A 239 32.23 -6.62 -57.83
C GLY A 239 31.01 -6.65 -58.74
N GLN A 240 29.91 -7.29 -58.33
CA GLN A 240 28.62 -7.21 -59.00
C GLN A 240 27.61 -6.42 -58.17
N SER A 241 27.02 -5.41 -58.81
CA SER A 241 25.94 -4.61 -58.21
C SER A 241 24.60 -5.32 -58.34
N ARG A 242 23.92 -5.53 -57.20
CA ARG A 242 22.62 -6.21 -57.11
C ARG A 242 21.59 -5.31 -56.44
N GLU A 243 20.41 -5.19 -57.05
CA GLU A 243 19.28 -4.48 -56.45
C GLU A 243 18.46 -5.41 -55.53
N TYR A 244 18.01 -4.88 -54.40
CA TYR A 244 17.07 -5.53 -53.49
C TYR A 244 16.01 -4.52 -52.99
N ILE A 245 14.87 -5.03 -52.54
CA ILE A 245 13.79 -4.21 -51.97
C ILE A 245 13.71 -4.51 -50.47
N LEU A 246 13.92 -3.49 -49.65
CA LEU A 246 13.67 -3.56 -48.22
C LEU A 246 12.20 -3.19 -47.95
N LYS A 247 11.47 -4.06 -47.25
CA LYS A 247 10.12 -3.78 -46.75
C LYS A 247 10.12 -3.92 -45.23
N ILE A 248 9.84 -2.81 -44.55
CA ILE A 248 9.68 -2.76 -43.09
C ILE A 248 8.17 -2.71 -42.82
N PRO A 249 7.64 -3.58 -41.93
CA PRO A 249 6.22 -3.64 -41.59
C PRO A 249 5.70 -2.42 -40.84
#